data_AF-A0A1L9Q1U4-F1
#
_entry.id   AF-A0A1L9Q1U4-F1
#
_cell.length_a   1.000
_cell.length_b   1.000
_cell.length_c   1.000
_cell.angle_alpha   90.00
_cell.angle_beta   90.00
_cell.angle_gamma   90.00
#
_symmetry.space_group_name_H-M   'P 1'
#
loop_
_entity.id
_entity.type
_entity.pdbx_description
1 polymer ?
#
loop_
_entity_poly.entity_id
_entity_poly.type
_entity_poly.pdbx_seq_one_letter_code
_entity_poly.pdbx_strand_id
1 'polypeptide(L)'
;MCRVVIGVQLVIVGFQLPAKYQLHRWKEMLLCLIPNMTLMWLCTSGCILLAIPNLNFLTALVIGSCVTCTDPILSQAIAKGPFADRYVARDLREIISSEAGANDGFGFPFLMLATYLLRYTQGDPDQHHSAHAHVARSGDVGHMHGGLGKAMEMWFVETWAYYIILGVVYGVTLGYASMHLLRYTLRKKWIDGESYVLFPAALGLFLLGTCGCIGTNDLLACFFAGGALNWDGGYLAETEARHDEVNSCIDVLLNFGGFMYIGAVIPWDDFHQPNTTGITYPRLILLGILVVLFRRIPSTFALYKFMPKVCKNWKEALFMGYFGPIGIGAVFYAEHTSHLFPPVGEGSSMEARLMGALKPTIYWLVLFSIFVHGLSIPLLSVVYKILNVPPEVDPLGPAELRSLSFNQTLPPNSMVHAKRRSVLVYNRFSRTKFPSNLGWNLPYLRMNNSSRTTDHLPLAEEFQLQSVHDSDTDRR
;
A
#
# COMPACT_ATOMS: atom_id res chain seq x y z
N MET A 1 -3.42 -4.06 -17.33
CA MET A 1 -4.00 -4.83 -16.20
C MET A 1 -3.52 -4.33 -14.84
N CYS A 2 -2.21 -4.35 -14.54
CA CYS A 2 -1.66 -3.94 -13.23
C CYS A 2 -2.18 -2.57 -12.75
N ARG A 3 -2.25 -1.58 -13.66
CA ARG A 3 -2.83 -0.25 -13.39
C ARG A 3 -4.28 -0.30 -12.85
N VAL A 4 -5.11 -1.19 -13.40
CA VAL A 4 -6.51 -1.35 -12.99
C VAL A 4 -6.60 -1.97 -11.61
N VAL A 5 -5.83 -3.04 -11.37
CA VAL A 5 -5.78 -3.75 -10.08
C VAL A 5 -5.38 -2.77 -8.97
N ILE A 6 -4.22 -2.10 -9.14
CA ILE A 6 -3.71 -1.15 -8.16
C ILE A 6 -4.67 0.04 -8.01
N GLY A 7 -5.14 0.63 -9.11
CA GLY A 7 -6.01 1.81 -9.08
C GLY A 7 -7.29 1.60 -8.26
N VAL A 8 -7.99 0.48 -8.46
CA VAL A 8 -9.19 0.15 -7.68
C VAL A 8 -8.85 -0.11 -6.22
N GLN A 9 -7.77 -0.84 -5.95
CA GLN A 9 -7.37 -1.18 -4.59
C GLN A 9 -6.90 0.01 -3.78
N LEU A 10 -6.23 0.98 -4.41
CA LEU A 10 -5.80 2.20 -3.74
C LEU A 10 -7.00 3.04 -3.26
N VAL A 11 -8.11 3.08 -4.02
CA VAL A 11 -9.36 3.68 -3.53
C VAL A 11 -9.89 2.91 -2.31
N ILE A 12 -9.89 1.58 -2.38
CA ILE A 12 -10.37 0.72 -1.28
C ILE A 12 -9.54 0.94 0.00
N VAL A 13 -8.22 0.91 -0.12
CA VAL A 13 -7.27 1.19 0.97
C VAL A 13 -7.54 2.57 1.55
N GLY A 14 -7.73 3.58 0.70
CA GLY A 14 -7.96 4.96 1.11
C GLY A 14 -9.21 5.14 1.97
N PHE A 15 -10.36 4.58 1.58
CA PHE A 15 -11.61 4.79 2.33
C PHE A 15 -11.68 3.97 3.62
N GLN A 16 -10.94 2.86 3.71
CA GLN A 16 -10.90 2.01 4.90
C GLN A 16 -10.09 2.60 6.05
N LEU A 17 -9.27 3.62 5.76
CA LEU A 17 -8.57 4.37 6.80
C LEU A 17 -9.56 5.21 7.64
N PRO A 18 -9.19 5.50 8.90
CA PRO A 18 -9.89 6.46 9.76
C PRO A 18 -10.24 7.78 9.06
N ALA A 19 -11.35 8.39 9.49
CA ALA A 19 -11.73 9.72 9.01
C ALA A 19 -10.58 10.71 9.20
N LYS A 20 -10.23 11.43 8.12
CA LYS A 20 -9.14 12.42 8.12
C LYS A 20 -7.80 11.88 8.58
N TYR A 21 -7.53 10.59 8.39
CA TYR A 21 -6.29 9.95 8.85
C TYR A 21 -5.05 10.71 8.37
N GLN A 22 -5.01 11.05 7.08
CA GLN A 22 -3.89 11.77 6.47
C GLN A 22 -3.62 13.13 7.12
N LEU A 23 -4.65 13.81 7.61
CA LEU A 23 -4.51 15.09 8.32
C LEU A 23 -4.00 14.90 9.75
N HIS A 24 -4.40 13.82 10.43
CA HIS A 24 -3.99 13.56 11.81
C HIS A 24 -2.58 12.98 11.92
N ARG A 25 -2.15 12.21 10.92
CA ARG A 25 -0.85 11.51 10.87
C ARG A 25 0.08 12.02 9.78
N TRP A 26 -0.08 13.28 9.36
CA TRP A 26 0.67 13.85 8.24
C TRP A 26 2.19 13.85 8.47
N LYS A 27 2.64 13.99 9.72
CA LYS A 27 4.07 14.00 10.07
C LYS A 27 4.70 12.63 9.89
N GLU A 28 4.02 11.59 10.41
CA GLU A 28 4.43 10.21 10.30
C GLU A 28 4.41 9.75 8.84
N MET A 29 3.38 10.15 8.08
CA MET A 29 3.31 9.91 6.64
C MET A 29 4.42 10.61 5.88
N LEU A 30 4.74 11.86 6.20
CA LEU A 30 5.86 12.58 5.57
C LEU A 30 7.19 11.88 5.83
N LEU A 31 7.42 11.40 7.06
CA LEU A 31 8.60 10.61 7.42
C LEU A 31 8.68 9.28 6.65
N CYS A 32 7.55 8.61 6.45
CA CYS A 32 7.50 7.37 5.66
C CYS A 32 7.75 7.63 4.17
N LEU A 33 7.13 8.65 3.58
CA LEU A 33 7.17 8.88 2.14
C LEU A 33 8.43 9.58 1.65
N ILE A 34 9.06 10.42 2.48
CA ILE A 34 10.24 11.19 2.06
C ILE A 34 11.53 10.51 2.57
N PRO A 35 11.96 10.66 3.84
CA PRO A 35 13.26 10.13 4.25
C PRO A 35 13.31 8.61 4.26
N ASN A 36 12.25 7.92 4.69
CA ASN A 36 12.27 6.45 4.74
C ASN A 36 12.35 5.85 3.32
N MET A 37 11.47 6.26 2.40
CA MET A 37 11.54 5.81 1.01
C MET A 37 12.86 6.21 0.33
N THR A 38 13.42 7.40 0.61
CA THR A 38 14.73 7.80 0.07
C THR A 38 15.84 6.85 0.51
N LEU A 39 15.89 6.51 1.80
CA LEU A 39 16.87 5.54 2.32
C LEU A 39 16.62 4.15 1.72
N MET A 40 15.37 3.71 1.64
CA MET A 40 15.01 2.44 1.00
C MET A 40 15.49 2.37 -0.44
N TRP A 41 15.27 3.44 -1.21
CA TRP A 41 15.69 3.54 -2.60
C TRP A 41 17.21 3.44 -2.75
N LEU A 42 17.97 4.20 -1.94
CA LEU A 42 19.43 4.18 -1.98
C LEU A 42 20.01 2.84 -1.54
N CYS A 43 19.50 2.26 -0.45
CA CYS A 43 19.90 0.92 0.01
C CYS A 43 19.61 -0.15 -1.05
N THR A 44 18.40 -0.14 -1.64
CA THR A 44 18.03 -1.11 -2.68
C THR A 44 18.91 -0.97 -3.92
N SER A 45 19.19 0.26 -4.35
CA SER A 45 20.07 0.55 -5.49
C SER A 45 21.50 0.08 -5.22
N GLY A 46 21.99 0.25 -3.99
CA GLY A 46 23.26 -0.32 -3.54
C GLY A 46 23.28 -1.84 -3.59
N CYS A 47 22.22 -2.52 -3.13
CA CYS A 47 22.10 -3.98 -3.23
C CYS A 47 22.11 -4.47 -4.69
N ILE A 48 21.42 -3.77 -5.59
CA ILE A 48 21.40 -4.08 -7.03
C ILE A 48 22.79 -3.93 -7.63
N LEU A 49 23.49 -2.83 -7.32
CA LEU A 49 24.85 -2.57 -7.81
C LEU A 49 25.86 -3.63 -7.33
N LEU A 50 25.69 -4.15 -6.11
CA LEU A 50 26.54 -5.21 -5.57
C LEU A 50 26.26 -6.59 -6.19
N ALA A 51 25.01 -6.88 -6.50
CA ALA A 51 24.61 -8.21 -6.97
C ALA A 51 24.71 -8.40 -8.49
N ILE A 52 24.41 -7.36 -9.27
CA ILE A 52 24.36 -7.43 -10.73
C ILE A 52 25.58 -6.70 -11.30
N PRO A 53 26.49 -7.40 -11.99
CA PRO A 53 27.68 -6.78 -12.56
C PRO A 53 27.32 -5.86 -13.72
N ASN A 54 28.27 -5.01 -14.13
CA ASN A 54 28.18 -4.18 -15.33
C ASN A 54 27.05 -3.13 -15.35
N LEU A 55 26.40 -2.89 -14.21
CA LEU A 55 25.49 -1.76 -14.01
C LEU A 55 26.24 -0.54 -13.50
N ASN A 56 25.86 0.63 -14.00
CA ASN A 56 26.29 1.91 -13.45
C ASN A 56 25.39 2.29 -12.25
N PHE A 57 25.89 3.16 -11.38
CA PHE A 57 25.14 3.68 -10.23
C PHE A 57 23.78 4.28 -10.65
N LEU A 58 23.75 5.10 -11.72
CA LEU A 58 22.50 5.69 -12.22
C LEU A 58 21.51 4.62 -12.74
N THR A 59 21.98 3.60 -13.44
CA THR A 59 21.11 2.50 -13.89
C THR A 59 20.57 1.68 -12.72
N ALA A 60 21.38 1.48 -11.68
CA ALA A 60 20.94 0.82 -10.44
C ALA A 60 19.91 1.67 -9.68
N LEU A 61 20.03 3.01 -9.70
CA LEU A 61 19.02 3.92 -9.16
C LEU A 61 17.68 3.83 -9.89
N VAL A 62 17.69 3.71 -11.22
CA VAL A 62 16.46 3.50 -12.02
C VAL A 62 15.79 2.18 -11.64
N ILE A 63 16.52 1.06 -11.67
CA ILE A 63 15.95 -0.25 -11.28
C ILE A 63 15.48 -0.23 -9.82
N GLY A 64 16.29 0.35 -8.92
CA GLY A 64 15.98 0.47 -7.50
C GLY A 64 14.72 1.29 -7.23
N SER A 65 14.46 2.33 -8.02
CA SER A 65 13.25 3.16 -7.88
C SER A 65 11.98 2.35 -8.14
N CYS A 66 12.00 1.44 -9.12
CA CYS A 66 10.88 0.58 -9.47
C CYS A 66 10.48 -0.38 -8.35
N VAL A 67 11.44 -0.78 -7.50
CA VAL A 67 11.21 -1.71 -6.38
C VAL A 67 11.15 -1.00 -5.03
N THR A 68 11.20 0.33 -4.99
CA THR A 68 11.16 1.09 -3.74
C THR A 68 9.77 1.03 -3.12
N CYS A 69 8.71 1.08 -3.92
CA CYS A 69 7.33 1.03 -3.46
C CYS A 69 7.00 -0.31 -2.77
N THR A 70 6.23 -0.25 -1.70
CA THR A 70 5.73 -1.43 -0.99
C THR A 70 4.29 -1.67 -1.41
N ASP A 71 3.99 -2.93 -1.73
CA ASP A 71 2.73 -3.32 -2.33
C ASP A 71 1.56 -3.25 -1.34
N PRO A 72 0.48 -2.51 -1.65
CA PRO A 72 -0.68 -2.37 -0.79
C PRO A 72 -1.41 -3.68 -0.60
N ILE A 73 -1.46 -4.56 -1.60
CA ILE A 73 -2.19 -5.83 -1.54
C ILE A 73 -1.58 -6.75 -0.49
N LEU A 74 -0.28 -7.03 -0.64
CA LEU A 74 0.45 -7.90 0.27
C LEU A 74 0.53 -7.27 1.66
N SER A 75 0.64 -5.94 1.74
CA SER A 75 0.58 -5.22 3.02
C SER A 75 -0.78 -5.33 3.69
N GLN A 76 -1.89 -5.35 2.94
CA GLN A 76 -3.23 -5.56 3.50
C GLN A 76 -3.41 -6.95 4.09
N ALA A 77 -2.78 -7.98 3.52
CA ALA A 77 -2.78 -9.32 4.11
C ALA A 77 -2.07 -9.39 5.48
N ILE A 78 -1.18 -8.43 5.77
CA ILE A 78 -0.47 -8.29 7.05
C ILE A 78 -1.22 -7.33 7.98
N ALA A 79 -1.85 -6.29 7.42
CA ALA A 79 -2.64 -5.32 8.16
C ALA A 79 -4.04 -5.86 8.54
N LYS A 80 -4.52 -6.94 7.92
CA LYS A 80 -5.83 -7.54 8.15
C LYS A 80 -5.75 -9.04 8.37
N GLY A 81 -6.76 -9.58 9.04
CA GLY A 81 -6.92 -11.00 9.24
C GLY A 81 -6.54 -11.49 10.64
N PRO A 82 -6.67 -12.81 10.87
CA PRO A 82 -6.61 -13.42 12.20
C PRO A 82 -5.34 -13.12 12.99
N PHE A 83 -4.19 -13.08 12.31
CA PHE A 83 -2.91 -12.78 12.92
C PHE A 83 -2.80 -11.29 13.29
N ALA A 84 -3.17 -10.41 12.37
CA ALA A 84 -3.11 -8.96 12.55
C ALA A 84 -4.02 -8.48 13.69
N ASP A 85 -5.26 -8.99 13.73
CA ASP A 85 -6.23 -8.67 14.78
C ASP A 85 -5.78 -9.17 16.16
N ARG A 86 -4.94 -10.20 16.22
CA ARG A 86 -4.50 -10.77 17.48
C ARG A 86 -3.21 -10.15 18.00
N TYR A 87 -2.22 -9.87 17.14
CA TYR A 87 -0.87 -9.55 17.61
C TYR A 87 -0.31 -8.20 17.16
N VAL A 88 -0.97 -7.49 16.25
CA VAL A 88 -0.43 -6.26 15.66
C VAL A 88 -1.21 -5.06 16.16
N ALA A 89 -0.50 -4.09 16.74
CA ALA A 89 -1.09 -2.85 17.24
C ALA A 89 -1.81 -2.07 16.13
N ARG A 90 -2.94 -1.46 16.49
CA ARG A 90 -3.81 -0.76 15.54
C ARG A 90 -3.10 0.38 14.81
N ASP A 91 -2.41 1.26 15.54
CA ASP A 91 -1.66 2.38 14.93
C ASP A 91 -0.62 1.87 13.89
N LEU A 92 -0.02 0.70 14.14
CA LEU A 92 0.94 0.07 13.24
C LEU A 92 0.28 -0.45 11.96
N ARG A 93 -0.92 -1.04 12.08
CA ARG A 93 -1.69 -1.53 10.94
C ARG A 93 -2.17 -0.37 10.07
N GLU A 94 -2.70 0.68 10.71
CA GLU A 94 -3.19 1.88 10.02
C GLU A 94 -2.06 2.60 9.27
N ILE A 95 -0.87 2.75 9.88
CA ILE A 95 0.25 3.40 9.18
C ILE A 95 0.76 2.54 8.02
N ILE A 96 0.88 1.22 8.18
CA ILE A 96 1.40 0.32 7.13
C ILE A 96 0.45 0.36 5.94
N SER A 97 -0.85 0.34 6.20
CA SER A 97 -1.88 0.45 5.15
C SER A 97 -1.86 1.81 4.47
N SER A 98 -1.72 2.90 5.23
CA SER A 98 -1.63 4.26 4.70
C SER A 98 -0.36 4.51 3.89
N GLU A 99 0.78 4.04 4.39
CA GLU A 99 2.07 4.08 3.69
C GLU A 99 1.99 3.31 2.37
N ALA A 100 1.51 2.06 2.40
CA ALA A 100 1.41 1.22 1.22
C ALA A 100 0.39 1.73 0.19
N GLY A 101 -0.61 2.51 0.62
CA GLY A 101 -1.52 3.17 -0.30
C GLY A 101 -0.92 4.41 -0.98
N ALA A 102 -0.11 5.19 -0.25
CA ALA A 102 0.49 6.41 -0.79
C ALA A 102 1.79 6.16 -1.57
N ASN A 103 2.60 5.17 -1.16
CA ASN A 103 3.93 4.95 -1.71
C ASN A 103 3.92 4.50 -3.18
N ASP A 104 2.93 3.73 -3.62
CA ASP A 104 2.82 3.22 -4.99
C ASP A 104 2.70 4.37 -5.98
N GLY A 105 1.96 5.41 -5.63
CA GLY A 105 1.92 6.64 -6.41
C GLY A 105 3.12 7.57 -6.15
N PHE A 106 3.67 7.58 -4.93
CA PHE A 106 4.80 8.44 -4.54
C PHE A 106 6.18 7.89 -4.95
N GLY A 107 6.26 6.72 -5.58
CA GLY A 107 7.52 6.20 -6.16
C GLY A 107 8.00 7.01 -7.38
N PHE A 108 7.07 7.66 -8.07
CA PHE A 108 7.32 8.36 -9.33
C PHE A 108 8.43 9.42 -9.27
N PRO A 109 8.53 10.29 -8.24
CA PRO A 109 9.63 11.24 -8.09
C PRO A 109 11.01 10.58 -8.02
N PHE A 110 11.14 9.40 -7.41
CA PHE A 110 12.42 8.69 -7.36
C PHE A 110 12.80 8.15 -8.74
N LEU A 111 11.83 7.55 -9.45
CA LEU A 111 12.04 7.06 -10.82
C LEU A 111 12.41 8.20 -11.76
N MET A 112 11.64 9.29 -11.76
CA MET A 112 11.88 10.40 -12.67
C MET A 112 13.19 11.12 -12.34
N LEU A 113 13.56 11.26 -11.07
CA LEU A 113 14.87 11.79 -10.69
C LEU A 113 16.00 10.94 -11.28
N ALA A 114 15.95 9.62 -11.09
CA ALA A 114 16.95 8.70 -11.63
C ALA A 114 17.04 8.77 -13.16
N THR A 115 15.87 8.77 -13.82
CA THR A 115 15.76 8.83 -15.29
C THR A 115 16.27 10.15 -15.85
N TYR A 116 15.89 11.28 -15.25
CA TYR A 116 16.38 12.59 -15.70
C TYR A 116 17.88 12.73 -15.46
N LEU A 117 18.40 12.30 -14.31
CA LEU A 117 19.84 12.31 -14.09
C LEU A 117 20.57 11.46 -15.13
N LEU A 118 20.06 10.27 -15.44
CA LEU A 118 20.65 9.40 -16.47
C LEU A 118 20.63 10.07 -17.87
N ARG A 119 19.50 10.64 -18.29
CA ARG A 119 19.35 11.19 -19.65
C ARG A 119 20.04 12.54 -19.84
N TYR A 120 20.04 13.41 -18.83
CA TYR A 120 20.55 14.79 -18.95
C TYR A 120 22.02 14.97 -18.57
N THR A 121 22.62 14.01 -17.84
CA THR A 121 24.03 14.10 -17.43
C THR A 121 24.98 13.22 -18.23
N GLN A 122 24.48 12.21 -18.95
CA GLN A 122 25.30 11.24 -19.69
C GLN A 122 24.99 11.20 -21.21
N GLY A 123 24.28 12.20 -21.74
CA GLY A 123 24.01 12.30 -23.18
C GLY A 123 25.24 12.73 -24.00
N ASP A 124 25.48 12.03 -25.10
CA ASP A 124 26.50 12.36 -26.12
C ASP A 124 26.15 13.72 -26.80
N PRO A 125 27.07 14.69 -26.94
CA PRO A 125 26.77 16.05 -27.42
C PRO A 125 26.12 16.19 -28.82
N ASP A 126 26.12 15.17 -29.66
CA ASP A 126 25.79 15.30 -31.08
C ASP A 126 24.36 14.91 -31.50
N GLN A 127 23.47 14.54 -30.57
CA GLN A 127 22.08 14.15 -30.90
C GLN A 127 21.04 15.14 -30.35
N HIS A 128 20.63 16.11 -31.18
CA HIS A 128 19.54 17.02 -30.85
C HIS A 128 18.17 16.34 -31.02
N HIS A 129 17.54 15.93 -29.92
CA HIS A 129 16.11 15.58 -29.91
C HIS A 129 15.38 16.31 -28.77
N SER A 130 14.54 17.27 -29.14
CA SER A 130 13.65 17.99 -28.24
C SER A 130 12.31 17.26 -28.15
N ALA A 131 12.10 16.49 -27.08
CA ALA A 131 10.80 15.93 -26.76
C ALA A 131 10.40 16.32 -25.33
N HIS A 132 9.20 16.85 -25.17
CA HIS A 132 8.58 17.00 -23.85
C HIS A 132 8.26 15.59 -23.32
N ALA A 133 8.73 15.24 -22.13
CA ALA A 133 8.63 13.89 -21.55
C ALA A 133 7.19 13.43 -21.22
N HIS A 134 6.18 14.23 -21.57
CA HIS A 134 4.82 14.05 -21.09
C HIS A 134 3.97 13.00 -21.79
N VAL A 135 4.29 12.59 -23.02
CA VAL A 135 3.75 11.38 -23.67
C VAL A 135 4.75 11.00 -24.75
N ALA A 136 5.74 10.18 -24.43
CA ALA A 136 6.53 9.57 -25.49
C ALA A 136 5.62 8.62 -26.28
N ARG A 137 5.01 9.13 -27.36
CA ARG A 137 4.72 8.26 -28.51
C ARG A 137 6.05 7.59 -28.85
N SER A 138 6.00 6.31 -29.18
CA SER A 138 7.13 5.38 -29.35
C SER A 138 8.28 5.81 -30.29
N GLY A 139 8.28 7.04 -30.83
CA GLY A 139 9.30 7.58 -31.71
C GLY A 139 10.24 8.65 -31.13
N ASP A 140 9.99 9.19 -29.93
CA ASP A 140 10.74 10.37 -29.41
C ASP A 140 11.51 10.11 -28.10
N VAL A 141 12.13 8.93 -27.96
CA VAL A 141 12.86 8.52 -26.75
C VAL A 141 14.38 8.69 -26.92
N GLY A 142 14.88 9.93 -26.95
CA GLY A 142 16.31 10.24 -27.13
C GLY A 142 17.00 10.91 -25.93
N HIS A 143 18.33 10.93 -25.90
CA HIS A 143 19.09 11.71 -24.92
C HIS A 143 18.71 13.20 -24.97
N MET A 144 18.60 13.86 -23.81
CA MET A 144 18.19 15.27 -23.73
C MET A 144 19.33 16.09 -23.13
N HIS A 145 19.71 17.20 -23.76
CA HIS A 145 20.81 18.05 -23.29
C HIS A 145 20.28 19.14 -22.34
N GLY A 146 21.03 19.41 -21.28
CA GLY A 146 20.67 20.45 -20.31
C GLY A 146 21.40 20.37 -18.97
N GLY A 147 22.19 19.32 -18.74
CA GLY A 147 22.99 19.14 -17.54
C GLY A 147 22.15 18.97 -16.27
N LEU A 148 22.82 19.03 -15.11
CA LEU A 148 22.17 18.84 -13.80
C LEU A 148 21.05 19.87 -13.54
N GLY A 149 21.24 21.12 -13.98
CA GLY A 149 20.26 22.19 -13.77
C GLY A 149 18.92 21.88 -14.44
N LYS A 150 18.95 21.48 -15.72
CA LYS A 150 17.72 21.14 -16.45
C LYS A 150 17.07 19.86 -15.92
N ALA A 151 17.87 18.87 -15.52
CA ALA A 151 17.36 17.65 -14.89
C ALA A 151 16.56 17.96 -13.62
N MET A 152 17.09 18.84 -12.76
CA MET A 152 16.42 19.26 -11.52
C MET A 152 15.19 20.14 -11.79
N GLU A 153 15.23 21.01 -12.80
CA GLU A 153 14.09 21.83 -13.23
C GLU A 153 12.93 20.94 -13.69
N MET A 154 13.20 19.99 -14.60
CA MET A 154 12.19 19.04 -15.09
C MET A 154 11.65 18.18 -13.96
N TRP A 155 12.52 17.68 -13.08
CA TRP A 155 12.07 16.94 -11.91
C TRP A 155 11.13 17.75 -11.01
N PHE A 156 11.41 19.03 -10.75
CA PHE A 156 10.55 19.84 -9.91
C PHE A 156 9.23 20.20 -10.60
N VAL A 157 9.27 20.68 -11.85
CA VAL A 157 8.09 21.17 -12.56
C VAL A 157 7.20 20.03 -13.03
N GLU A 158 7.75 19.08 -13.79
CA GLU A 158 6.98 17.98 -14.36
C GLU A 158 6.64 16.96 -13.28
N THR A 159 7.60 16.51 -12.47
CA THR A 159 7.29 15.46 -11.50
C THR A 159 6.50 15.99 -10.30
N TRP A 160 7.02 16.97 -9.57
CA TRP A 160 6.34 17.43 -8.34
C TRP A 160 5.09 18.25 -8.62
N ALA A 161 5.16 19.29 -9.45
CA ALA A 161 4.01 20.15 -9.67
C ALA A 161 2.93 19.48 -10.54
N TYR A 162 3.30 18.89 -11.68
CA TYR A 162 2.32 18.32 -12.62
C TYR A 162 1.88 16.89 -12.29
N TYR A 163 2.78 15.99 -11.92
CA TYR A 163 2.37 14.60 -11.63
C TYR A 163 1.86 14.42 -10.19
N ILE A 164 2.60 14.92 -9.19
CA ILE A 164 2.26 14.68 -7.78
C ILE A 164 1.15 15.63 -7.30
N ILE A 165 1.39 16.95 -7.32
CA ILE A 165 0.44 17.92 -6.74
C ILE A 165 -0.90 17.90 -7.48
N LEU A 166 -0.89 17.94 -8.81
CA LEU A 166 -2.13 17.86 -9.60
C LEU A 166 -2.89 16.56 -9.35
N GLY A 167 -2.21 15.40 -9.33
CA GLY A 167 -2.83 14.11 -9.07
C GLY A 167 -3.49 14.05 -7.69
N VAL A 168 -2.82 14.56 -6.65
CA VAL A 168 -3.38 14.66 -5.29
C VAL A 168 -4.58 15.59 -5.26
N VAL A 169 -4.48 16.80 -5.84
CA VAL A 169 -5.60 17.76 -5.87
C VAL A 169 -6.79 17.19 -6.62
N TYR A 170 -6.56 16.54 -7.77
CA TYR A 170 -7.59 15.91 -8.58
C TYR A 170 -8.28 14.76 -7.83
N GLY A 171 -7.51 13.88 -7.20
CA GLY A 171 -8.06 12.80 -6.36
C GLY A 171 -8.89 13.33 -5.19
N VAL A 172 -8.36 14.29 -4.42
CA VAL A 172 -9.07 14.89 -3.27
C VAL A 172 -10.37 15.56 -3.71
N THR A 173 -10.34 16.34 -4.81
CA THR A 173 -11.53 17.05 -5.30
C THR A 173 -12.62 16.08 -5.74
N LEU A 174 -12.29 15.05 -6.51
CA LEU A 174 -13.26 14.04 -6.95
C LEU A 174 -13.78 13.16 -5.81
N GLY A 175 -12.92 12.74 -4.89
CA GLY A 175 -13.34 11.96 -3.72
C GLY A 175 -14.26 12.76 -2.81
N TYR A 176 -13.95 14.04 -2.57
CA TYR A 176 -14.78 14.93 -1.76
C TYR A 176 -16.13 15.26 -2.45
N ALA A 177 -16.11 15.50 -3.76
CA ALA A 177 -17.33 15.68 -4.54
C ALA A 177 -18.21 14.42 -4.51
N SER A 178 -17.60 13.23 -4.63
CA SER A 178 -18.29 11.94 -4.56
C SER A 178 -18.93 11.70 -3.20
N MET A 179 -18.24 12.04 -2.10
CA MET A 179 -18.79 11.96 -0.75
C MET A 179 -20.09 12.76 -0.60
N HIS A 180 -20.11 14.01 -1.09
CA HIS A 180 -21.32 14.84 -1.04
C HIS A 180 -22.41 14.36 -1.98
N LEU A 181 -22.05 13.91 -3.18
CA LEU A 181 -22.98 13.35 -4.15
C LEU A 181 -23.68 12.12 -3.60
N LEU A 182 -22.93 11.15 -3.07
CA LEU A 182 -23.47 9.93 -2.48
C LEU A 182 -24.37 10.21 -1.28
N ARG A 183 -23.98 11.16 -0.43
CA ARG A 183 -24.82 11.59 0.70
C ARG A 183 -26.14 12.21 0.21
N TYR A 184 -26.09 13.01 -0.85
CA TYR A 184 -27.28 13.60 -1.44
C TYR A 184 -28.20 12.53 -2.06
N THR A 185 -27.65 11.62 -2.86
CA THR A 185 -28.41 10.55 -3.53
C THR A 185 -28.98 9.56 -2.52
N LEU A 186 -28.26 9.23 -1.44
CA LEU A 186 -28.77 8.41 -0.33
C LEU A 186 -29.96 9.05 0.37
N ARG A 187 -29.90 10.36 0.69
CA ARG A 187 -31.03 11.08 1.30
C ARG A 187 -32.26 11.10 0.41
N LYS A 188 -32.05 11.16 -0.91
CA LYS A 188 -33.11 11.10 -1.92
C LYS A 188 -33.56 9.68 -2.26
N LYS A 189 -32.93 8.65 -1.68
CA LYS A 189 -33.17 7.22 -1.97
C LYS A 189 -32.99 6.88 -3.46
N TRP A 190 -32.02 7.52 -4.12
CA TRP A 190 -31.73 7.28 -5.55
C TRP A 190 -30.76 6.13 -5.77
N ILE A 191 -30.01 5.73 -4.74
CA ILE A 191 -29.03 4.66 -4.80
C ILE A 191 -29.44 3.54 -3.84
N ASP A 192 -29.39 2.32 -4.33
CA ASP A 192 -29.56 1.08 -3.57
C ASP A 192 -28.26 0.70 -2.83
N GLY A 193 -28.35 -0.31 -1.97
CA GLY A 193 -27.21 -0.75 -1.15
C GLY A 193 -26.05 -1.30 -1.98
N GLU A 194 -26.35 -2.04 -3.05
CA GLU A 194 -25.36 -2.73 -3.89
C GLU A 194 -24.57 -1.71 -4.73
N SER A 195 -25.28 -0.77 -5.36
CA SER A 195 -24.65 0.33 -6.10
C SER A 195 -23.77 1.21 -5.20
N TYR A 196 -24.15 1.39 -3.93
CA TYR A 196 -23.36 2.17 -2.99
C TYR A 196 -22.01 1.49 -2.68
N VAL A 197 -22.01 0.19 -2.38
CA VAL A 197 -20.77 -0.53 -2.07
C VAL A 197 -19.88 -0.72 -3.30
N LEU A 198 -20.44 -0.73 -4.51
CA LEU A 198 -19.69 -0.81 -5.77
C LEU A 198 -19.00 0.52 -6.16
N PHE A 199 -19.41 1.64 -5.54
CA PHE A 199 -18.92 2.96 -5.89
C PHE A 199 -17.38 3.14 -5.87
N PRO A 200 -16.61 2.57 -4.92
CA PRO A 200 -15.15 2.72 -4.90
C PRO A 200 -14.49 2.12 -6.14
N ALA A 201 -14.98 0.98 -6.62
CA ALA A 201 -14.48 0.38 -7.86
C ALA A 201 -14.78 1.26 -9.08
N ALA A 202 -16.00 1.82 -9.15
CA ALA A 202 -16.37 2.76 -10.21
C ALA A 202 -15.52 4.04 -10.16
N LEU A 203 -15.29 4.60 -8.97
CA LEU A 203 -14.45 5.78 -8.76
C LEU A 203 -13.00 5.51 -9.18
N GLY A 204 -12.45 4.33 -8.84
CA GLY A 204 -11.10 3.93 -9.25
C GLY A 204 -10.95 3.82 -10.76
N LEU A 205 -11.90 3.18 -11.45
CA LEU A 205 -11.90 3.11 -12.92
C LEU A 205 -12.07 4.48 -13.58
N PHE A 206 -12.93 5.33 -13.02
CA PHE A 206 -13.15 6.69 -13.50
C PHE A 206 -11.90 7.56 -13.35
N LEU A 207 -11.25 7.51 -12.19
CA LEU A 207 -9.99 8.21 -11.93
C LEU A 207 -8.89 7.71 -12.85
N LEU A 208 -8.76 6.40 -13.03
CA LEU A 208 -7.77 5.81 -13.94
C LEU A 208 -7.95 6.30 -15.38
N GLY A 209 -9.19 6.29 -15.90
CA GLY A 209 -9.47 6.76 -17.26
C GLY A 209 -9.21 8.25 -17.42
N THR A 210 -9.72 9.07 -16.50
CA THR A 210 -9.60 10.54 -16.60
C THR A 210 -8.19 11.05 -16.29
N CYS A 211 -7.48 10.47 -15.32
CA CYS A 211 -6.06 10.77 -15.09
C CYS A 211 -5.21 10.37 -16.30
N GLY A 212 -5.54 9.27 -16.97
CA GLY A 212 -4.91 8.87 -18.24
C GLY A 212 -5.10 9.91 -19.35
N CYS A 213 -6.28 10.54 -19.43
CA CYS A 213 -6.53 11.64 -20.37
C CYS A 213 -5.80 12.93 -20.00
N ILE A 214 -5.73 13.26 -18.71
CA ILE A 214 -5.00 14.43 -18.18
C ILE A 214 -3.48 14.19 -18.26
N GLY A 215 -3.03 12.94 -18.22
CA GLY A 215 -1.61 12.59 -18.14
C GLY A 215 -1.01 12.83 -16.75
N THR A 216 -1.82 12.78 -15.68
CA THR A 216 -1.34 12.94 -14.29
C THR A 216 -1.26 11.58 -13.56
N ASN A 217 -0.81 11.59 -12.31
CA ASN A 217 -0.64 10.38 -11.50
C ASN A 217 -2.00 9.80 -11.05
N ASP A 218 -2.39 8.71 -11.69
CA ASP A 218 -3.61 7.96 -11.39
C ASP A 218 -3.56 7.25 -10.03
N LEU A 219 -2.42 6.68 -9.64
CA LEU A 219 -2.27 5.94 -8.38
C LEU A 219 -2.48 6.83 -7.15
N LEU A 220 -1.81 7.99 -7.10
CA LEU A 220 -2.02 8.96 -6.02
C LEU A 220 -3.46 9.50 -6.03
N ALA A 221 -4.00 9.81 -7.22
CA ALA A 221 -5.37 10.30 -7.33
C ALA A 221 -6.37 9.30 -6.74
N CYS A 222 -6.22 8.00 -7.05
CA CYS A 222 -7.05 6.92 -6.49
C CYS A 222 -6.95 6.83 -4.96
N PHE A 223 -5.74 6.81 -4.39
CA PHE A 223 -5.55 6.71 -2.95
C PHE A 223 -6.17 7.90 -2.19
N PHE A 224 -5.86 9.12 -2.63
CA PHE A 224 -6.38 10.32 -1.98
C PHE A 224 -7.88 10.52 -2.23
N ALA A 225 -8.43 10.04 -3.35
CA ALA A 225 -9.87 10.03 -3.58
C ALA A 225 -10.59 9.08 -2.63
N GLY A 226 -10.05 7.88 -2.37
CA GLY A 226 -10.58 6.97 -1.36
C GLY A 226 -10.58 7.60 0.04
N GLY A 227 -9.47 8.23 0.43
CA GLY A 227 -9.37 8.95 1.71
C GLY A 227 -10.35 10.14 1.81
N ALA A 228 -10.54 10.88 0.71
CA ALA A 228 -11.48 12.00 0.66
C ALA A 228 -12.95 11.54 0.61
N LEU A 229 -13.24 10.39 0.01
CA LEU A 229 -14.55 9.75 0.00
C LEU A 229 -15.03 9.44 1.42
N ASN A 230 -14.10 9.04 2.31
CA ASN A 230 -14.37 8.79 3.73
C ASN A 230 -13.93 9.96 4.65
N TRP A 231 -13.86 11.19 4.15
CA TRP A 231 -13.32 12.32 4.93
C TRP A 231 -14.07 12.62 6.23
N ASP A 232 -15.38 12.35 6.24
CA ASP A 232 -16.25 12.52 7.40
C ASP A 232 -16.50 11.22 8.19
N GLY A 233 -15.89 10.10 7.77
CA GLY A 233 -16.11 8.77 8.36
C GLY A 233 -17.47 8.15 8.02
N GLY A 234 -18.33 8.86 7.29
CA GLY A 234 -19.70 8.43 7.00
C GLY A 234 -19.74 7.28 5.99
N TYR A 235 -18.87 7.31 4.99
CA TYR A 235 -18.81 6.26 3.97
C TYR A 235 -18.43 4.91 4.58
N LEU A 236 -17.34 4.87 5.36
CA LEU A 236 -16.88 3.67 6.05
C LEU A 236 -17.94 3.14 7.02
N ALA A 237 -18.62 4.03 7.74
CA ALA A 237 -19.68 3.63 8.66
C ALA A 237 -20.86 2.97 7.96
N GLU A 238 -21.26 3.49 6.82
CA GLU A 238 -22.35 2.92 6.03
C GLU A 238 -21.95 1.60 5.37
N THR A 239 -20.72 1.48 4.85
CA THR A 239 -20.22 0.20 4.32
C THR A 239 -20.11 -0.88 5.39
N GLU A 240 -19.70 -0.52 6.62
CA GLU A 240 -19.69 -1.47 7.74
C GLU A 240 -21.10 -1.88 8.17
N ALA A 241 -22.04 -0.93 8.20
CA ALA A 241 -23.45 -1.20 8.55
C ALA A 241 -24.15 -2.09 7.52
N ARG A 242 -23.73 -2.01 6.25
CA ARG A 242 -24.26 -2.81 5.15
C ARG A 242 -23.53 -4.12 4.93
N HIS A 243 -22.52 -4.43 5.74
CA HIS A 243 -21.70 -5.64 5.59
C HIS A 243 -21.14 -5.77 4.17
N ASP A 244 -20.33 -4.79 3.79
CA ASP A 244 -19.67 -4.76 2.49
C ASP A 244 -18.77 -5.98 2.26
N GLU A 245 -19.31 -6.95 1.53
CA GLU A 245 -18.58 -8.11 0.99
C GLU A 245 -18.17 -7.87 -0.47
N VAL A 246 -18.76 -6.88 -1.16
CA VAL A 246 -18.53 -6.64 -2.59
C VAL A 246 -17.11 -6.14 -2.83
N ASN A 247 -16.63 -5.15 -2.06
CA ASN A 247 -15.24 -4.69 -2.22
C ASN A 247 -14.22 -5.78 -1.87
N SER A 248 -14.55 -6.67 -0.92
CA SER A 248 -13.72 -7.84 -0.59
C SER A 248 -13.65 -8.83 -1.77
N CYS A 249 -14.78 -9.15 -2.40
CA CYS A 249 -14.82 -10.00 -3.59
C CYS A 249 -14.04 -9.39 -4.77
N ILE A 250 -14.20 -8.09 -5.00
CA ILE A 250 -13.47 -7.37 -6.06
C ILE A 250 -11.97 -7.41 -5.78
N ASP A 251 -11.55 -7.16 -4.54
CA ASP A 251 -10.14 -7.22 -4.15
C ASP A 251 -9.55 -8.62 -4.40
N VAL A 252 -10.22 -9.68 -3.94
CA VAL A 252 -9.77 -11.07 -4.17
C VAL A 252 -9.69 -11.40 -5.66
N LEU A 253 -10.71 -11.02 -6.45
CA LEU A 253 -10.76 -11.29 -7.90
C LEU A 253 -9.62 -10.58 -8.65
N LEU A 254 -9.40 -9.29 -8.37
CA LEU A 254 -8.36 -8.50 -9.00
C LEU A 254 -6.96 -8.97 -8.58
N ASN A 255 -6.77 -9.36 -7.31
CA ASN A 255 -5.52 -9.92 -6.80
C ASN A 255 -5.18 -11.24 -7.46
N PHE A 256 -6.12 -12.19 -7.43
CA PHE A 256 -5.92 -13.51 -7.99
C PHE A 256 -5.65 -13.42 -9.50
N GLY A 257 -6.47 -12.64 -10.22
CA GLY A 257 -6.23 -12.39 -11.63
C GLY A 257 -4.89 -11.73 -11.90
N GLY A 258 -4.54 -10.67 -11.13
CA GLY A 258 -3.30 -9.92 -11.28
C GLY A 258 -2.06 -10.78 -11.09
N PHE A 259 -2.00 -11.55 -10.00
CA PHE A 259 -0.86 -12.45 -9.74
C PHE A 259 -0.81 -13.64 -10.68
N MET A 260 -1.95 -14.19 -11.10
CA MET A 260 -1.98 -15.24 -12.12
C MET A 260 -1.40 -14.74 -13.45
N TYR A 261 -1.80 -13.53 -13.87
CA TYR A 261 -1.26 -12.91 -15.07
C TYR A 261 0.25 -12.64 -14.96
N ILE A 262 0.70 -12.07 -13.84
CA ILE A 262 2.14 -11.85 -13.60
C ILE A 262 2.89 -13.18 -13.65
N GLY A 263 2.38 -14.22 -13.00
CA GLY A 263 2.95 -15.57 -13.00
C GLY A 263 3.08 -16.17 -14.40
N ALA A 264 2.13 -15.90 -15.29
CA ALA A 264 2.15 -16.35 -16.67
C ALA A 264 3.16 -15.58 -17.56
N VAL A 265 3.47 -14.32 -17.21
CA VAL A 265 4.36 -13.44 -18.00
C VAL A 265 5.78 -13.39 -17.44
N ILE A 266 6.10 -14.16 -16.39
CA ILE A 266 7.46 -14.20 -15.82
C ILE A 266 8.47 -14.60 -16.90
N PRO A 267 9.53 -13.79 -17.14
CA PRO A 267 10.56 -14.09 -18.14
C PRO A 267 11.57 -15.09 -17.57
N TRP A 268 11.19 -16.37 -17.49
CA TRP A 268 12.03 -17.43 -16.92
C TRP A 268 13.38 -17.58 -17.62
N ASP A 269 13.41 -17.40 -18.94
CA ASP A 269 14.62 -17.51 -19.76
C ASP A 269 15.64 -16.40 -19.43
N ASP A 270 15.18 -15.25 -18.94
CA ASP A 270 16.03 -14.10 -18.66
C ASP A 270 16.68 -14.13 -17.26
N PHE A 271 16.28 -15.07 -16.39
CA PHE A 271 16.89 -15.23 -15.06
C PHE A 271 18.28 -15.86 -15.10
N HIS A 272 18.72 -16.38 -16.24
CA HIS A 272 20.05 -16.95 -16.42
C HIS A 272 20.73 -16.44 -17.69
N GLN A 273 21.32 -15.26 -17.58
CA GLN A 273 21.99 -14.56 -18.67
C GLN A 273 23.45 -14.20 -18.32
N PRO A 274 24.35 -15.18 -18.16
CA PRO A 274 25.73 -14.93 -17.73
C PRO A 274 26.55 -14.11 -18.73
N ASN A 275 26.25 -14.21 -20.03
CA ASN A 275 27.06 -13.61 -21.09
C ASN A 275 26.63 -12.19 -21.49
N THR A 276 25.36 -11.83 -21.32
CA THR A 276 24.81 -10.51 -21.71
C THR A 276 24.78 -9.55 -20.54
N THR A 277 24.03 -9.88 -19.49
CA THR A 277 23.83 -9.02 -18.31
C THR A 277 24.67 -9.47 -17.11
N GLY A 278 25.18 -10.70 -17.11
CA GLY A 278 25.87 -11.30 -15.97
C GLY A 278 24.93 -11.73 -14.85
N ILE A 279 23.62 -11.77 -15.12
CA ILE A 279 22.59 -12.22 -14.19
C ILE A 279 22.62 -13.76 -14.12
N THR A 280 22.69 -14.27 -12.90
CA THR A 280 22.67 -15.71 -12.61
C THR A 280 21.80 -16.00 -11.39
N TYR A 281 21.26 -17.21 -11.28
CA TYR A 281 20.42 -17.60 -10.14
C TYR A 281 21.06 -17.33 -8.77
N PRO A 282 22.34 -17.65 -8.51
CA PRO A 282 22.95 -17.35 -7.20
C PRO A 282 22.98 -15.86 -6.89
N ARG A 283 23.23 -15.00 -7.90
CA ARG A 283 23.23 -13.54 -7.74
C ARG A 283 21.83 -13.00 -7.48
N LEU A 284 20.83 -13.55 -8.15
CA LEU A 284 19.43 -13.21 -7.93
C LEU A 284 18.94 -13.62 -6.53
N ILE A 285 19.30 -14.82 -6.06
CA ILE A 285 19.00 -15.26 -4.68
C ILE A 285 19.69 -14.34 -3.66
N LEU A 286 20.98 -14.06 -3.86
CA LEU A 286 21.73 -13.12 -3.03
C LEU A 286 21.06 -11.75 -3.00
N LEU A 287 20.67 -11.23 -4.16
CA LEU A 287 19.96 -9.95 -4.28
C LEU A 287 18.66 -9.96 -3.47
N GLY A 288 17.86 -11.02 -3.58
CA GLY A 288 16.63 -11.19 -2.81
C GLY A 288 16.89 -11.12 -1.30
N ILE A 289 17.91 -11.84 -0.82
CA ILE A 289 18.31 -11.83 0.60
C ILE A 289 18.77 -10.43 1.03
N LEU A 290 19.64 -9.79 0.24
CA LEU A 290 20.13 -8.45 0.52
C LEU A 290 18.99 -7.44 0.59
N VAL A 291 18.03 -7.50 -0.34
CA VAL A 291 16.88 -6.60 -0.36
C VAL A 291 15.99 -6.81 0.86
N VAL A 292 15.67 -8.06 1.25
CA VAL A 292 14.86 -8.31 2.46
C VAL A 292 15.54 -7.76 3.73
N LEU A 293 16.87 -7.88 3.83
CA LEU A 293 17.61 -7.44 5.01
C LEU A 293 17.89 -5.93 5.04
N PHE A 294 18.25 -5.34 3.91
CA PHE A 294 18.80 -3.98 3.87
C PHE A 294 17.88 -2.93 3.25
N ARG A 295 16.83 -3.31 2.52
CA ARG A 295 15.93 -2.32 1.90
C ARG A 295 15.23 -1.47 2.94
N ARG A 296 14.58 -2.10 3.92
CA ARG A 296 13.59 -1.42 4.77
C ARG A 296 13.87 -1.49 6.26
N ILE A 297 14.55 -2.54 6.73
CA ILE A 297 14.93 -2.67 8.15
C ILE A 297 15.85 -1.50 8.55
N PRO A 298 16.97 -1.20 7.87
CA PRO A 298 17.88 -0.14 8.30
C PRO A 298 17.22 1.25 8.27
N SER A 299 16.43 1.56 7.22
CA SER A 299 15.73 2.84 7.10
C SER A 299 14.70 3.04 8.21
N THR A 300 13.92 2.00 8.51
CA THR A 300 12.93 2.04 9.59
C THR A 300 13.60 2.19 10.96
N PHE A 301 14.69 1.46 11.22
CA PHE A 301 15.45 1.59 12.47
C PHE A 301 16.12 2.96 12.64
N ALA A 302 16.51 3.62 11.54
CA ALA A 302 17.03 4.98 11.60
C ALA A 302 15.94 6.00 11.96
N LEU A 303 14.68 5.75 11.57
CA LEU A 303 13.61 6.74 11.63
C LEU A 303 12.52 6.49 12.68
N TYR A 304 12.39 5.27 13.24
CA TYR A 304 11.27 4.92 14.11
C TYR A 304 11.15 5.82 15.35
N LYS A 305 12.27 6.33 15.88
CA LYS A 305 12.29 7.24 17.03
C LYS A 305 11.60 8.59 16.75
N PHE A 306 11.46 8.97 15.48
CA PHE A 306 10.73 10.18 15.08
C PHE A 306 9.22 9.95 14.92
N MET A 307 8.75 8.70 15.04
CA MET A 307 7.33 8.32 14.95
C MET A 307 6.82 7.62 16.22
N PRO A 308 6.99 8.22 17.42
CA PRO A 308 6.66 7.55 18.70
C PRO A 308 5.17 7.25 18.89
N LYS A 309 4.29 7.89 18.10
CA LYS A 309 2.84 7.63 18.12
C LYS A 309 2.45 6.34 17.41
N VAL A 310 3.37 5.76 16.63
CA VAL A 310 3.12 4.61 15.76
C VAL A 310 4.01 3.44 16.18
N CYS A 311 5.31 3.69 16.36
CA CYS A 311 6.28 2.68 16.79
C CYS A 311 6.78 3.03 18.20
N LYS A 312 6.33 2.27 19.20
CA LYS A 312 6.73 2.44 20.61
C LYS A 312 8.04 1.72 20.90
N ASN A 313 8.23 0.55 20.30
CA ASN A 313 9.31 -0.37 20.64
C ASN A 313 10.14 -0.77 19.42
N TRP A 314 11.39 -1.20 19.64
CA TRP A 314 12.25 -1.71 18.57
C TRP A 314 11.67 -2.95 17.87
N LYS A 315 10.83 -3.74 18.58
CA LYS A 315 10.12 -4.90 18.02
C LYS A 315 9.09 -4.48 16.98
N GLU A 316 8.35 -3.40 17.24
CA GLU A 316 7.38 -2.83 16.29
C GLU A 316 8.10 -2.19 15.10
N ALA A 317 9.24 -1.54 15.33
CA ALA A 317 10.09 -1.02 14.26
C ALA A 317 10.66 -2.15 13.37
N LEU A 318 11.09 -3.27 13.97
CA LEU A 318 11.51 -4.46 13.21
C LEU A 318 10.35 -5.06 12.44
N PHE A 319 9.16 -5.16 13.04
CA PHE A 319 7.96 -5.67 12.37
C PHE A 319 7.60 -4.79 11.16
N MET A 320 7.50 -3.47 11.36
CA MET A 320 7.23 -2.51 10.29
C MET A 320 8.32 -2.50 9.22
N GLY A 321 9.58 -2.66 9.63
CA GLY A 321 10.73 -2.70 8.73
C GLY A 321 10.81 -3.98 7.90
N TYR A 322 10.41 -5.11 8.48
CA TYR A 322 10.39 -6.41 7.82
C TYR A 322 9.22 -6.53 6.86
N PHE A 323 8.02 -6.10 7.27
CA PHE A 323 6.80 -6.22 6.48
C PHE A 323 6.66 -5.06 5.48
N GLY A 324 7.49 -5.11 4.44
CA GLY A 324 7.43 -4.23 3.29
C GLY A 324 7.51 -4.99 1.96
N PRO A 325 6.53 -5.85 1.65
CA PRO A 325 6.57 -6.69 0.47
C PRO A 325 6.62 -5.87 -0.83
N ILE A 326 7.43 -6.33 -1.79
CA ILE A 326 7.42 -5.89 -3.18
C ILE A 326 6.37 -6.72 -3.93
N GLY A 327 5.53 -6.06 -4.73
CA GLY A 327 4.41 -6.71 -5.43
C GLY A 327 4.10 -6.07 -6.78
N ILE A 328 2.81 -5.94 -7.10
CA ILE A 328 2.32 -5.61 -8.45
C ILE A 328 2.76 -4.19 -8.88
N GLY A 329 2.86 -3.27 -7.92
CA GLY A 329 3.37 -1.90 -8.16
C GLY A 329 4.72 -1.90 -8.87
N ALA A 330 5.66 -2.77 -8.48
CA ALA A 330 6.99 -2.81 -9.08
C ALA A 330 6.96 -3.26 -10.54
N VAL A 331 6.07 -4.18 -10.90
CA VAL A 331 5.87 -4.63 -12.29
C VAL A 331 5.28 -3.49 -13.13
N PHE A 332 4.35 -2.72 -12.57
CA PHE A 332 3.83 -1.52 -13.23
C PHE A 332 4.95 -0.50 -13.51
N TYR A 333 5.82 -0.23 -12.53
CA TYR A 333 6.97 0.66 -12.73
C TYR A 333 8.00 0.11 -13.72
N ALA A 334 8.22 -1.20 -13.77
CA ALA A 334 9.09 -1.83 -14.77
C ALA A 334 8.60 -1.57 -16.19
N GLU A 335 7.29 -1.73 -16.42
CA GLU A 335 6.69 -1.49 -17.73
C GLU A 335 6.67 -0.01 -18.08
N HIS A 336 6.34 0.86 -17.11
CA HIS A 336 6.41 2.31 -17.31
C HIS A 336 7.83 2.74 -17.70
N THR A 337 8.84 2.27 -16.97
CA THR A 337 10.25 2.53 -17.26
C THR A 337 10.65 2.00 -18.64
N SER A 338 10.12 0.86 -19.07
CA SER A 338 10.39 0.30 -20.40
C SER A 338 9.91 1.21 -21.54
N HIS A 339 8.89 2.04 -21.31
CA HIS A 339 8.44 3.04 -22.28
C HIS A 339 9.26 4.36 -22.23
N LEU A 340 10.04 4.58 -21.16
CA LEU A 340 10.87 5.77 -21.01
C LEU A 340 12.24 5.66 -21.68
N PHE A 341 12.63 4.45 -22.10
CA PHE A 341 13.91 4.14 -22.75
C PHE A 341 13.70 3.45 -24.10
N PRO A 342 14.60 3.64 -25.07
CA PRO A 342 14.52 2.96 -26.35
C PRO A 342 14.66 1.43 -26.19
N PRO A 343 14.07 0.64 -27.10
CA PRO A 343 14.18 -0.81 -27.07
C PRO A 343 15.64 -1.27 -27.25
N VAL A 344 15.90 -2.50 -26.80
CA VAL A 344 17.25 -3.10 -26.82
C VAL A 344 17.80 -3.10 -28.25
N GLY A 345 18.92 -2.41 -28.47
CA GLY A 345 19.60 -2.33 -29.76
C GLY A 345 19.53 -0.95 -30.45
N GLU A 346 18.61 -0.08 -30.03
CA GLU A 346 18.45 1.28 -30.60
C GLU A 346 19.03 2.37 -29.70
N GLY A 347 19.19 2.10 -28.40
CA GLY A 347 19.77 3.02 -27.42
C GLY A 347 21.28 2.88 -27.23
N SER A 348 21.81 3.69 -26.32
CA SER A 348 23.21 3.59 -25.89
C SER A 348 23.51 2.20 -25.26
N SER A 349 24.79 1.81 -25.25
CA SER A 349 25.21 0.54 -24.61
C SER A 349 24.82 0.45 -23.13
N MET A 350 24.68 1.60 -22.45
CA MET A 350 24.22 1.67 -21.06
C MET A 350 22.72 1.44 -20.94
N GLU A 351 21.91 2.05 -21.80
CA GLU A 351 20.46 1.84 -21.85
C GLU A 351 20.12 0.39 -22.22
N ALA A 352 20.86 -0.20 -23.15
CA ALA A 352 20.70 -1.61 -23.48
C ALA A 352 20.94 -2.54 -22.27
N ARG A 353 21.96 -2.23 -21.44
CA ARG A 353 22.23 -2.97 -20.20
C ARG A 353 21.15 -2.75 -19.13
N LEU A 354 20.68 -1.52 -18.97
CA LEU A 354 19.55 -1.19 -18.09
C LEU A 354 18.31 -2.00 -18.50
N MET A 355 17.93 -1.93 -19.77
CA MET A 355 16.75 -2.59 -20.30
C MET A 355 16.84 -4.12 -20.21
N GLY A 356 18.02 -4.69 -20.46
CA GLY A 356 18.26 -6.12 -20.27
C GLY A 356 18.18 -6.58 -18.81
N ALA A 357 18.59 -5.74 -17.85
CA ALA A 357 18.55 -6.08 -16.43
C ALA A 357 17.21 -5.73 -15.74
N LEU A 358 16.42 -4.81 -16.30
CA LEU A 358 15.23 -4.24 -15.67
C LEU A 358 14.17 -5.30 -15.33
N LYS A 359 13.61 -5.96 -16.34
CA LYS A 359 12.54 -6.96 -16.15
C LYS A 359 13.01 -8.15 -15.31
N PRO A 360 14.16 -8.81 -15.60
CA PRO A 360 14.58 -9.98 -14.84
C PRO A 360 14.80 -9.68 -13.35
N THR A 361 15.40 -8.53 -13.04
CA THR A 361 15.66 -8.12 -11.65
C THR A 361 14.36 -7.86 -10.89
N ILE A 362 13.44 -7.11 -11.48
CA ILE A 362 12.20 -6.71 -10.81
C ILE A 362 11.28 -7.91 -10.61
N TYR A 363 11.07 -8.72 -11.64
CA TYR A 363 10.22 -9.91 -11.55
C TYR A 363 10.77 -10.92 -10.54
N TRP A 364 12.10 -11.10 -10.50
CA TRP A 364 12.72 -11.95 -9.48
C TRP A 364 12.50 -11.41 -8.07
N LEU A 365 12.70 -10.11 -7.84
CA LEU A 365 12.49 -9.49 -6.53
C LEU A 365 11.04 -9.57 -6.07
N VAL A 366 10.07 -9.40 -6.98
CA VAL A 366 8.65 -9.59 -6.71
C VAL A 366 8.38 -11.04 -6.29
N LEU A 367 8.85 -12.03 -7.08
CA LEU A 367 8.68 -13.45 -6.78
C LEU A 367 9.29 -13.82 -5.41
N PHE A 368 10.54 -13.43 -5.17
CA PHE A 368 11.26 -13.71 -3.94
C PHE A 368 10.57 -13.05 -2.74
N SER A 369 10.13 -11.81 -2.88
CA SER A 369 9.42 -11.07 -1.84
C SER A 369 8.08 -11.72 -1.48
N ILE A 370 7.27 -12.09 -2.48
CA ILE A 370 5.98 -12.77 -2.26
C ILE A 370 6.20 -14.08 -1.51
N PHE A 371 7.19 -14.87 -1.91
CA PHE A 371 7.51 -16.14 -1.27
C PHE A 371 7.94 -15.95 0.19
N VAL A 372 8.90 -15.07 0.45
CA VAL A 372 9.43 -14.84 1.80
C VAL A 372 8.38 -14.24 2.72
N HIS A 373 7.74 -13.13 2.35
CA HIS A 373 6.76 -12.47 3.22
C HIS A 373 5.47 -13.29 3.37
N GLY A 374 5.05 -14.00 2.30
CA GLY A 374 3.87 -14.86 2.32
C GLY A 374 4.00 -16.03 3.30
N LEU A 375 5.19 -16.66 3.38
CA LEU A 375 5.44 -17.74 4.34
C LEU A 375 5.70 -17.24 5.76
N SER A 376 6.15 -16.00 5.92
CA SER A 376 6.48 -15.44 7.23
C SER A 376 5.27 -15.25 8.14
N ILE A 377 4.09 -14.91 7.63
CA ILE A 377 2.90 -14.71 8.47
C ILE A 377 2.41 -16.03 9.12
N PRO A 378 2.21 -17.13 8.37
CA PRO A 378 1.89 -18.42 8.97
C PRO A 378 2.96 -18.89 9.98
N LEU A 379 4.24 -18.76 9.62
CA LEU A 379 5.35 -19.16 10.49
C LEU A 379 5.34 -18.35 11.80
N LEU A 380 5.20 -17.03 11.71
CA LEU A 380 5.15 -16.14 12.86
C LEU A 380 3.93 -16.43 13.75
N SER A 381 2.78 -16.75 13.14
CA SER A 381 1.57 -17.17 13.84
C SER A 381 1.79 -18.46 14.66
N VAL A 382 2.47 -19.45 14.09
CA VAL A 382 2.83 -20.70 14.79
C VAL A 382 3.80 -20.41 15.94
N VAL A 383 4.86 -19.64 15.68
CA VAL A 383 5.85 -19.26 16.71
C VAL A 383 5.19 -18.51 17.86
N TYR A 384 4.30 -17.55 17.59
CA TYR A 384 3.66 -16.74 18.62
C TYR A 384 2.68 -17.57 19.48
N LYS A 385 2.01 -18.55 18.86
CA LYS A 385 1.19 -19.52 19.60
C LYS A 385 2.04 -20.40 20.52
N ILE A 386 3.16 -20.92 20.02
CA ILE A 386 4.09 -21.74 20.84
C ILE A 386 4.66 -20.93 22.01
N LEU A 387 4.99 -19.66 21.77
CA LEU A 387 5.53 -18.75 22.78
C LEU A 387 4.47 -18.12 23.69
N ASN A 388 3.19 -18.46 23.54
CA ASN A 388 2.06 -17.91 24.31
C ASN A 388 2.08 -16.37 24.39
N VAL A 389 2.37 -15.70 23.26
CA VAL A 389 2.35 -14.23 23.20
C VAL A 389 0.93 -13.74 23.50
N PRO A 390 0.73 -12.79 24.44
CA PRO A 390 -0.60 -12.27 24.74
C PRO A 390 -1.16 -11.51 23.53
N PRO A 391 -2.50 -11.54 23.32
CA PRO A 391 -3.12 -10.75 22.28
C PRO A 391 -2.98 -9.26 22.58
N GLU A 392 -2.80 -8.47 21.52
CA GLU A 392 -2.76 -7.02 21.59
C GLU A 392 -4.17 -6.48 21.86
N VAL A 393 -4.26 -5.55 22.82
CA VAL A 393 -5.51 -4.90 23.23
C VAL A 393 -5.43 -3.42 22.85
N ASP A 394 -6.41 -2.94 22.08
CA ASP A 394 -6.50 -1.53 21.70
C ASP A 394 -6.60 -0.64 22.96
N PRO A 395 -5.74 0.39 23.13
CA PRO A 395 -5.80 1.32 24.24
C PRO A 395 -7.18 2.01 24.41
N LEU A 396 -7.98 2.10 23.35
CA LEU A 396 -9.32 2.70 23.36
C LEU A 396 -10.43 1.74 23.82
N GLY A 397 -10.08 0.49 24.18
CA GLY A 397 -11.01 -0.53 24.68
C GLY A 397 -11.77 -1.28 23.58
N PRO A 398 -12.44 -2.39 23.93
CA PRO A 398 -13.10 -3.28 22.96
C PRO A 398 -14.30 -2.63 22.26
N ALA A 399 -14.52 -2.99 20.99
CA ALA A 399 -15.69 -2.60 20.21
C ALA A 399 -16.80 -3.62 20.41
N GLU A 400 -17.98 -3.18 20.82
CA GLU A 400 -19.16 -4.02 20.92
C GLU A 400 -19.88 -4.08 19.57
N LEU A 401 -19.94 -5.28 18.97
CA LEU A 401 -20.65 -5.57 17.73
C LEU A 401 -21.88 -6.43 18.02
N ARG A 402 -22.97 -6.23 17.29
CA ARG A 402 -24.12 -7.13 17.39
C ARG A 402 -23.83 -8.38 16.56
N SER A 403 -23.99 -9.57 17.14
CA SER A 403 -23.94 -10.81 16.35
C SER A 403 -25.19 -10.92 15.50
N LEU A 404 -25.01 -11.15 14.19
CA LEU A 404 -26.13 -11.33 13.26
C LEU A 404 -26.59 -12.78 13.17
N SER A 405 -25.72 -13.73 13.48
CA SER A 405 -26.02 -15.17 13.45
C SER A 405 -25.35 -15.89 14.61
N PHE A 406 -26.06 -16.85 15.19
CA PHE A 406 -25.50 -17.74 16.22
C PHE A 406 -24.36 -18.61 15.69
N ASN A 407 -24.33 -18.87 14.37
CA ASN A 407 -23.31 -19.68 13.71
C ASN A 407 -22.19 -18.83 13.09
N GLN A 408 -22.18 -17.51 13.32
CA GLN A 408 -21.11 -16.66 12.82
C GLN A 408 -19.82 -16.97 13.56
N THR A 409 -18.76 -17.27 12.82
CA THR A 409 -17.42 -17.44 13.40
C THR A 409 -16.96 -16.12 13.99
N LEU A 410 -16.56 -16.17 15.26
CA LEU A 410 -16.14 -15.00 16.00
C LEU A 410 -14.69 -14.61 15.63
N PRO A 411 -14.36 -13.32 15.55
CA PRO A 411 -12.98 -12.89 15.37
C PRO A 411 -12.07 -13.49 16.46
N PRO A 412 -10.82 -13.87 16.13
CA PRO A 412 -9.93 -14.54 17.09
C PRO A 412 -9.61 -13.74 18.36
N ASN A 413 -9.76 -12.42 18.30
CA ASN A 413 -9.55 -11.49 19.42
C ASN A 413 -10.89 -10.89 19.87
N SER A 414 -11.85 -11.77 20.19
CA SER A 414 -13.19 -11.36 20.61
C SER A 414 -13.79 -12.21 21.73
N MET A 415 -14.77 -11.63 22.43
CA MET A 415 -15.52 -12.28 23.51
C MET A 415 -17.03 -12.10 23.32
N VAL A 416 -17.80 -13.16 23.56
CA VAL A 416 -19.26 -13.09 23.48
C VAL A 416 -19.82 -12.49 24.76
N HIS A 417 -20.58 -11.41 24.62
CA HIS A 417 -21.39 -10.85 25.69
C HIS A 417 -22.81 -11.43 25.61
N ALA A 418 -23.00 -12.61 26.20
CA ALA A 418 -24.25 -13.39 26.11
C ALA A 418 -25.52 -12.58 26.46
N LYS A 419 -25.47 -11.73 27.51
CA LYS A 419 -26.62 -10.91 27.94
C LYS A 419 -27.06 -9.85 26.93
N ARG A 420 -26.15 -9.35 26.08
CA ARG A 420 -26.42 -8.26 25.12
C ARG A 420 -26.51 -8.76 23.67
N ARG A 421 -26.33 -10.07 23.44
CA ARG A 421 -26.20 -10.68 22.11
C ARG A 421 -25.18 -9.95 21.23
N SER A 422 -24.09 -9.54 21.87
CA SER A 422 -23.02 -8.78 21.24
C SER A 422 -21.67 -9.49 21.42
N VAL A 423 -20.71 -9.09 20.60
CA VAL A 423 -19.35 -9.61 20.54
C VAL A 423 -18.42 -8.43 20.77
N LEU A 424 -17.60 -8.50 21.80
CA LEU A 424 -16.56 -7.52 22.12
C LEU A 424 -15.32 -7.86 21.32
N VAL A 425 -14.83 -6.97 20.47
CA VAL A 425 -13.61 -7.14 19.66
C VAL A 425 -12.52 -6.21 20.16
N TYR A 426 -11.38 -6.75 20.60
CA TYR A 426 -10.35 -6.00 21.32
C TYR A 426 -9.37 -5.25 20.42
N ASN A 427 -9.24 -5.63 19.15
CA ASN A 427 -8.33 -4.97 18.20
C ASN A 427 -8.86 -5.09 16.77
N ARG A 428 -9.61 -4.06 16.32
CA ARG A 428 -10.24 -4.02 15.00
C ARG A 428 -9.59 -2.95 14.14
N PHE A 429 -9.31 -3.31 12.88
CA PHE A 429 -8.70 -2.41 11.90
C PHE A 429 -9.53 -1.15 11.62
N SER A 430 -10.81 -1.32 11.27
CA SER A 430 -11.71 -0.22 10.96
C SER A 430 -12.71 0.02 12.11
N ARG A 431 -12.83 1.28 12.53
CA ARG A 431 -13.83 1.74 13.52
C ARG A 431 -14.48 3.04 13.07
N THR A 432 -15.78 3.13 13.34
CA THR A 432 -16.62 4.30 13.10
C THR A 432 -16.66 5.28 14.27
N LYS A 433 -16.36 4.83 15.49
CA LYS A 433 -16.48 5.64 16.72
C LYS A 433 -15.13 6.11 17.24
N PHE A 434 -14.91 7.41 17.18
CA PHE A 434 -13.87 8.12 17.94
C PHE A 434 -14.43 8.51 19.32
N PRO A 435 -13.58 8.62 20.35
CA PRO A 435 -14.01 9.16 21.63
C PRO A 435 -14.59 10.57 21.46
N SER A 436 -15.63 10.88 22.22
CA SER A 436 -16.39 12.13 22.23
C SER A 436 -15.58 13.41 22.47
N ASN A 437 -14.28 13.29 22.73
CA ASN A 437 -13.37 14.38 23.07
C ASN A 437 -12.59 14.93 21.86
N LEU A 438 -12.68 14.32 20.67
CA LEU A 438 -12.33 15.01 19.43
C LEU A 438 -13.58 15.76 18.97
N GLY A 439 -13.60 17.09 19.06
CA GLY A 439 -14.75 18.00 18.83
C GLY A 439 -15.45 17.89 17.46
N TRP A 440 -16.05 16.74 17.19
CA TRP A 440 -16.74 16.38 15.96
C TRP A 440 -18.16 15.96 16.32
N ASN A 441 -19.12 16.87 16.11
CA ASN A 441 -20.53 16.53 16.11
C ASN A 441 -20.84 15.78 14.80
N LEU A 442 -20.57 14.48 14.78
CA LEU A 442 -21.16 13.60 13.76
C LEU A 442 -22.68 13.56 14.00
N PRO A 443 -23.51 13.57 12.95
CA PRO A 443 -24.95 13.40 13.09
C PRO A 443 -25.21 11.98 13.61
N TYR A 444 -25.37 11.87 14.93
CA TYR A 444 -25.89 10.68 15.56
C TYR A 444 -27.24 10.37 14.90
N LEU A 445 -27.33 9.22 14.24
CA LEU A 445 -28.61 8.53 14.06
C LEU A 445 -29.15 8.28 15.46
N ARG A 446 -30.07 9.16 15.89
CA ARG A 446 -30.89 9.02 17.09
C ARG A 446 -31.69 7.72 16.93
N MET A 447 -31.13 6.59 17.37
CA MET A 447 -32.00 5.50 17.80
C MET A 447 -32.63 5.96 19.10
N ASN A 448 -33.90 6.37 19.01
CA ASN A 448 -34.77 6.58 20.16
C ASN A 448 -34.82 5.28 20.95
N ASN A 449 -33.98 5.16 21.98
CA ASN A 449 -34.26 4.32 23.13
C ASN A 449 -34.19 5.23 24.35
N SER A 450 -35.35 5.75 24.71
CA SER A 450 -35.59 6.32 26.03
C SER A 450 -35.26 5.28 27.11
N SER A 451 -34.64 5.75 28.19
CA SER A 451 -34.37 5.09 29.48
C SER A 451 -33.12 4.21 29.58
N ARG A 452 -32.05 4.76 30.16
CA ARG A 452 -31.62 4.47 31.55
C ARG A 452 -30.30 5.21 31.88
N THR A 453 -30.46 6.13 32.82
CA THR A 453 -29.56 6.56 33.91
C THR A 453 -28.10 6.10 33.92
N THR A 454 -27.24 7.10 34.12
CA THR A 454 -25.93 7.06 34.79
C THR A 454 -25.82 5.93 35.82
N ASP A 455 -24.76 5.11 35.74
CA ASP A 455 -24.03 4.56 36.90
C ASP A 455 -22.80 3.75 36.48
N HIS A 456 -21.69 4.03 37.18
CA HIS A 456 -20.51 3.21 37.47
C HIS A 456 -19.87 2.30 36.40
N LEU A 457 -18.61 2.58 36.05
CA LEU A 457 -17.65 1.61 35.51
C LEU A 457 -17.44 0.49 36.54
N PRO A 458 -17.78 -0.78 36.25
CA PRO A 458 -17.47 -1.87 37.17
C PRO A 458 -15.98 -2.23 37.11
N LEU A 459 -15.41 -2.46 38.30
CA LEU A 459 -14.08 -3.05 38.51
C LEU A 459 -13.97 -4.44 37.86
N ALA A 460 -12.75 -4.79 37.50
CA ALA A 460 -12.36 -6.02 36.80
C ALA A 460 -12.87 -7.30 37.50
N GLU A 461 -13.83 -7.99 36.87
CA GLU A 461 -14.04 -9.42 37.09
C GLU A 461 -13.08 -10.18 36.16
N GLU A 462 -12.43 -11.22 36.68
CA GLU A 462 -11.44 -12.03 35.97
C GLU A 462 -11.98 -12.57 34.64
N PHE A 463 -11.41 -12.07 33.53
CA PHE A 463 -11.73 -12.48 32.18
C PHE A 463 -10.94 -13.75 31.81
N GLN A 464 -11.63 -14.86 31.57
CA GLN A 464 -11.00 -16.04 30.97
C GLN A 464 -10.95 -15.89 29.44
N LEU A 465 -9.74 -15.87 28.89
CA LEU A 465 -9.48 -16.09 27.47
C LEU A 465 -9.87 -17.54 27.13
N GLN A 466 -10.64 -17.75 26.05
CA GLN A 466 -10.89 -19.11 25.55
C GLN A 466 -9.56 -19.74 25.12
N SER A 467 -9.14 -20.79 25.83
CA SER A 467 -8.09 -21.70 25.36
C SER A 467 -8.61 -22.47 24.16
N VAL A 468 -7.81 -22.50 23.09
CA VAL A 468 -8.08 -23.34 21.92
C VAL A 468 -7.69 -24.78 22.26
N HIS A 469 -8.53 -25.44 23.05
CA HIS A 469 -8.62 -26.89 23.13
C HIS A 469 -9.97 -27.23 23.74
N ASP A 470 -10.91 -27.59 22.88
CA ASP A 470 -11.74 -28.77 23.11
C ASP A 470 -12.18 -29.27 21.73
N SER A 471 -11.37 -30.20 21.23
CA SER A 471 -11.76 -31.20 20.25
C SER A 471 -12.89 -32.05 20.81
N ASP A 472 -13.84 -32.39 19.94
CA ASP A 472 -14.80 -33.48 20.07
C ASP A 472 -14.42 -34.51 21.14
N THR A 473 -15.21 -34.60 22.21
CA THR A 473 -15.71 -35.87 22.76
C THR A 473 -16.68 -35.63 23.92
N ASP A 474 -17.76 -36.42 23.90
CA ASP A 474 -18.74 -36.72 24.96
C ASP A 474 -20.06 -35.93 25.13
N ARG A 475 -21.07 -36.48 24.44
CA ARG A 475 -22.38 -37.02 24.95
C ARG A 475 -23.45 -36.05 25.47
N ARG A 476 -24.61 -36.04 24.77
CA ARG A 476 -25.66 -37.07 24.92
C ARG A 476 -26.52 -37.17 23.67
#